data_AF-A0A7J8BBI3-F1
#
_entry.id   AF-A0A7J8BBI3-F1
#
_cell.length_a   1.000
_cell.length_b   1.000
_cell.length_c   1.000
_cell.angle_alpha   90.00
_cell.angle_beta   90.00
_cell.angle_gamma   90.00
#
_symmetry.space_group_name_H-M   'P 1'
#
loop_
_entity.id
_entity.type
_entity.pdbx_description
1 polymer ?
#
loop_
_entity_poly.entity_id
_entity_poly.type
_entity_poly.pdbx_seq_one_letter_code
_entity_poly.pdbx_strand_id
1 'polypeptide(L)'
;MIARGFRARLWAPLGALASLAYYLQQRRLALAQLRGTDDQRQPVDRNLLELKMVQVVFRHGARSPLKPLPQEEQVEWNPRLLEVPPQTHFDYTVTSLAGGPKPYSPFDAKFRETVLRGGMFAGQLTNVGMWQMFALGERLRKNYVEDVPFLSPTFNPQEVL
;
A
#
# COMPACT_ATOMS: atom_id res chain seq x y z
N MET A 1 -61.81 -55.32 19.76
CA MET A 1 -61.29 -53.94 19.92
C MET A 1 -59.88 -53.88 19.37
N ILE A 2 -59.59 -52.78 18.68
CA ILE A 2 -58.42 -52.54 17.83
C ILE A 2 -57.16 -52.31 18.67
N ALA A 3 -56.03 -52.91 18.30
CA ALA A 3 -54.70 -52.48 18.75
C ALA A 3 -53.81 -52.18 17.53
N ARG A 4 -53.55 -50.89 17.31
CA ARG A 4 -52.52 -50.37 16.39
C ARG A 4 -51.14 -50.47 17.06
N GLY A 5 -50.11 -50.82 16.29
CA GLY A 5 -48.72 -50.75 16.76
C GLY A 5 -47.67 -50.98 15.67
N PHE A 6 -47.20 -49.88 15.07
CA PHE A 6 -45.90 -49.61 14.42
C PHE A 6 -45.13 -50.72 13.64
N ARG A 7 -44.91 -50.45 12.35
CA ARG A 7 -43.64 -50.80 11.66
C ARG A 7 -43.19 -49.62 10.79
N ALA A 8 -42.22 -48.86 11.29
CA ALA A 8 -41.51 -47.83 10.53
C ALA A 8 -40.60 -48.50 9.47
N ARG A 9 -40.67 -48.04 8.22
CA ARG A 9 -39.84 -48.53 7.12
C ARG A 9 -38.48 -47.84 7.14
N LEU A 10 -37.42 -48.61 7.40
CA LEU A 10 -36.01 -48.21 7.33
C LEU A 10 -35.53 -48.19 5.86
N TRP A 11 -35.79 -47.12 5.12
CA TRP A 11 -35.16 -46.89 3.80
C TRP A 11 -34.54 -45.49 3.79
N ALA A 12 -33.43 -45.33 4.51
CA ALA A 12 -32.64 -44.10 4.51
C ALA A 12 -31.09 -44.26 4.55
N PRO A 13 -30.44 -45.44 4.49
CA PRO A 13 -28.98 -45.45 4.61
C PRO A 13 -28.23 -45.32 3.26
N LEU A 14 -28.79 -45.74 2.12
CA LEU A 14 -28.00 -45.85 0.88
C LEU A 14 -27.76 -44.51 0.15
N GLY A 15 -28.77 -43.64 0.07
CA GLY A 15 -28.63 -42.35 -0.60
C GLY A 15 -27.68 -41.40 0.14
N ALA A 16 -27.79 -41.34 1.46
CA ALA A 16 -26.92 -40.50 2.28
C ALA A 16 -25.45 -40.95 2.23
N LEU A 17 -25.19 -42.26 2.23
CA LEU A 17 -23.84 -42.80 2.12
C LEU A 17 -23.23 -42.57 0.73
N ALA A 18 -24.02 -42.71 -0.34
CA ALA A 18 -23.57 -42.42 -1.70
C ALA A 18 -23.25 -40.93 -1.91
N SER A 19 -24.10 -40.02 -1.39
CA SER A 19 -23.84 -38.58 -1.44
C SER A 19 -22.62 -38.18 -0.63
N LEU A 20 -22.40 -38.79 0.54
CA LEU A 20 -21.21 -38.55 1.36
C LEU A 20 -19.93 -39.07 0.68
N ALA A 21 -19.98 -40.26 0.08
CA ALA A 21 -18.86 -40.81 -0.67
C ALA A 21 -18.52 -39.93 -1.90
N TYR A 22 -19.54 -39.48 -2.63
CA TYR A 22 -19.36 -38.56 -3.75
C TYR A 22 -18.76 -37.22 -3.32
N TYR A 23 -19.26 -36.64 -2.22
CA TYR A 23 -18.73 -35.41 -1.65
C TYR A 23 -17.27 -35.56 -1.21
N LEU A 24 -16.92 -36.65 -0.53
CA LEU A 24 -15.55 -36.94 -0.11
C LEU A 24 -14.62 -37.16 -1.31
N GLN A 25 -15.09 -37.81 -2.38
CA GLN A 25 -14.34 -38.00 -3.60
C GLN A 25 -14.12 -36.69 -4.36
N GLN A 26 -15.14 -35.85 -4.48
CA GLN A 26 -15.01 -34.50 -5.06
C GLN A 26 -14.03 -33.64 -4.25
N ARG A 27 -14.10 -33.69 -2.92
CA ARG A 27 -13.16 -32.96 -2.05
C ARG A 27 -11.73 -33.45 -2.23
N ARG A 28 -11.50 -34.76 -2.38
CA ARG A 28 -10.17 -35.32 -2.67
C ARG A 28 -9.64 -34.87 -4.04
N LEU A 29 -10.49 -34.85 -5.06
CA LEU A 29 -10.11 -34.38 -6.40
C LEU A 29 -9.79 -32.87 -6.40
N ALA A 30 -10.58 -32.05 -5.72
CA ALA A 30 -10.31 -30.63 -5.55
C ALA A 30 -9.00 -30.36 -4.79
N LEU A 31 -8.73 -31.12 -3.72
CA LEU A 31 -7.46 -31.03 -2.98
C LEU A 31 -6.27 -31.52 -3.81
N ALA A 32 -6.46 -32.54 -4.66
CA ALA A 32 -5.43 -33.04 -5.58
C ALA A 32 -5.14 -32.04 -6.70
N GLN A 33 -6.15 -31.32 -7.21
CA GLN A 33 -5.97 -30.23 -8.17
C GLN A 33 -5.22 -29.04 -7.54
N LEU A 34 -5.57 -28.64 -6.31
CA LEU A 34 -4.84 -27.60 -5.57
C LEU A 34 -3.37 -27.96 -5.34
N ARG A 35 -3.08 -29.23 -5.00
CA ARG A 35 -1.70 -29.73 -4.92
C ARG A 35 -1.00 -29.74 -6.28
N GLY A 36 -1.67 -30.21 -7.33
CA GLY A 36 -1.09 -30.29 -8.68
C GLY A 36 -0.75 -28.93 -9.30
N THR A 37 -1.44 -27.86 -8.90
CA THR A 37 -1.13 -26.49 -9.36
C THR A 37 0.05 -25.84 -8.65
N ASP A 38 0.39 -26.30 -7.44
CA ASP A 38 1.44 -25.71 -6.60
C ASP A 38 2.75 -26.54 -6.62
N ASP A 39 2.66 -27.87 -6.72
CA ASP A 39 3.82 -28.77 -6.72
C ASP A 39 4.61 -28.84 -8.05
N GLN A 40 4.12 -28.24 -9.15
CA GLN A 40 4.76 -28.34 -10.47
C GLN A 40 5.60 -27.12 -10.90
N ARG A 41 5.65 -26.05 -10.11
CA ARG A 41 6.56 -24.93 -10.43
C ARG A 41 7.90 -25.19 -9.79
N GLN A 42 8.89 -25.58 -10.61
CA GLN A 42 10.28 -25.52 -10.18
C GLN A 42 10.55 -24.11 -9.63
N PRO A 43 11.17 -23.99 -8.44
CA PRO A 43 11.50 -22.69 -7.89
C PRO A 43 12.38 -21.94 -8.89
N VAL A 44 11.94 -20.75 -9.30
CA VAL A 44 12.72 -19.89 -10.18
C VAL A 44 13.94 -19.41 -9.40
N ASP A 45 15.13 -19.71 -9.92
CA ASP A 45 16.36 -19.15 -9.37
C ASP A 45 16.37 -17.63 -9.60
N ARG A 46 16.27 -16.87 -8.50
CA ARG A 46 16.23 -15.41 -8.54
C ARG A 46 17.55 -14.81 -9.04
N ASN A 47 18.66 -15.54 -8.94
CA ASN A 47 19.96 -15.08 -9.45
C ASN A 47 20.00 -15.00 -10.98
N LEU A 48 19.05 -15.65 -11.67
CA LEU A 48 18.90 -15.58 -13.12
C LEU A 48 17.95 -14.44 -13.57
N LEU A 49 17.33 -13.73 -12.62
CA LEU A 49 16.41 -12.65 -12.93
C LEU A 49 17.16 -11.32 -13.06
N GLU A 50 16.75 -10.54 -14.05
CA GLU A 50 17.27 -9.19 -14.28
C GLU A 50 16.16 -8.16 -14.02
N LEU A 51 16.45 -7.17 -13.18
CA LEU A 51 15.51 -6.07 -12.90
C LEU A 51 15.40 -5.15 -14.11
N LYS A 52 14.17 -4.89 -14.58
CA LYS A 52 13.93 -4.06 -15.77
C LYS A 52 13.20 -2.74 -15.48
N MET A 53 12.39 -2.68 -14.43
CA MET A 53 11.57 -1.52 -14.12
C MET A 53 11.19 -1.52 -12.64
N VAL A 54 11.13 -0.34 -12.04
CA VAL A 54 10.60 -0.12 -10.69
C VAL A 54 9.52 0.96 -10.76
N GLN A 55 8.39 0.74 -10.10
CA GLN A 55 7.34 1.74 -9.94
C GLN A 55 7.10 1.96 -8.44
N VAL A 56 7.13 3.21 -8.01
CA VAL A 56 6.96 3.56 -6.59
C VAL A 56 5.79 4.53 -6.45
N VAL A 57 4.72 4.07 -5.79
CA VAL A 57 3.61 4.92 -5.36
C VAL A 57 3.75 5.13 -3.86
N PHE A 58 3.84 6.39 -3.43
CA PHE A 58 4.04 6.73 -2.04
C PHE A 58 3.06 7.82 -1.59
N ARG A 59 2.71 7.78 -0.30
CA ARG A 59 2.03 8.89 0.36
C ARG A 59 3.07 9.89 0.85
N HIS A 60 2.69 11.17 0.90
CA HIS A 60 3.47 12.20 1.58
C HIS A 60 3.82 11.81 3.04
N GLY A 61 4.87 12.40 3.58
CA GLY A 61 5.25 12.25 4.99
C GLY A 61 4.29 12.92 5.98
N ALA A 62 4.67 12.90 7.26
CA ALA A 62 3.94 13.56 8.34
C ALA A 62 3.71 15.05 8.07
N ARG A 63 2.51 15.52 8.39
CA ARG A 63 2.04 16.88 8.11
C ARG A 63 1.15 17.41 9.23
N SER A 64 0.90 18.71 9.25
CA SER A 64 -0.20 19.25 10.08
C SER A 64 -1.56 18.66 9.70
N PRO A 65 -2.51 18.65 10.64
CA PRO A 65 -3.88 18.26 10.35
C PRO A 65 -4.50 19.18 9.31
N LEU A 66 -5.54 18.68 8.63
CA LEU A 66 -6.31 19.50 7.68
C LEU A 66 -7.29 20.43 8.40
N LYS A 67 -7.74 20.03 9.58
CA LYS A 67 -8.68 20.75 10.43
C LYS A 67 -8.32 20.47 11.89
N PRO A 68 -8.39 21.47 12.78
CA PRO A 68 -8.25 21.23 14.21
C PRO A 68 -9.46 20.45 14.74
N LEU A 69 -9.29 19.81 15.90
CA LEU A 69 -10.42 19.22 16.63
C LEU A 69 -11.28 20.35 17.24
N PRO A 70 -12.62 20.17 17.32
CA PRO A 70 -13.52 21.16 17.91
C PRO A 70 -13.49 21.09 19.44
N GLN A 71 -12.32 21.38 20.02
CA GLN A 71 -12.07 21.33 21.46
C GLN A 71 -11.37 22.62 21.89
N GLU A 72 -11.60 23.05 23.13
CA GLU A 72 -10.98 24.24 23.71
C GLU A 72 -9.46 24.06 23.84
N GLU A 73 -9.03 22.88 24.30
CA GLU A 73 -7.62 22.55 24.43
C GLU A 73 -7.09 21.95 23.12
N GLN A 74 -6.29 22.73 22.39
CA GLN A 74 -5.59 22.27 21.18
C GLN A 74 -4.08 22.28 21.40
N VAL A 75 -3.36 21.33 20.79
CA VAL A 75 -1.90 21.36 20.75
C VAL A 75 -1.41 22.48 19.83
N GLU A 76 -0.21 22.99 20.11
CA GLU A 76 0.42 24.03 19.31
C GLU A 76 1.22 23.45 18.14
N TRP A 77 0.91 23.92 16.93
CA TRP A 77 1.63 23.65 15.70
C TRP A 77 2.57 24.82 15.41
N ASN A 78 3.80 24.70 15.89
CA ASN A 78 4.82 25.73 15.77
C ASN A 78 5.43 25.76 14.35
N PRO A 79 5.52 26.94 13.68
CA PRO A 79 6.14 27.10 12.37
C PRO A 79 7.59 26.60 12.25
N ARG A 80 8.33 26.44 13.36
CA ARG A 80 9.65 25.77 13.37
C ARG A 80 9.61 24.34 12.83
N LEU A 81 8.45 23.69 12.87
CA LEU A 81 8.24 22.38 12.24
C LEU A 81 8.35 22.43 10.71
N LEU A 82 8.39 23.62 10.10
CA LEU A 82 8.59 23.83 8.67
C LEU A 82 10.07 24.06 8.29
N GLU A 83 10.99 24.09 9.26
CA GLU A 83 12.42 24.22 8.98
C GLU A 83 12.91 23.02 8.16
N VAL A 84 13.51 23.29 7.01
CA VAL A 84 13.94 22.26 6.06
C VAL A 84 15.25 21.62 6.54
N PRO A 85 15.30 20.30 6.72
CA PRO A 85 16.57 19.62 7.00
C PRO A 85 17.57 19.83 5.83
N PRO A 86 18.82 20.25 6.09
CA PRO A 86 19.82 20.56 5.05
C PRO A 86 20.00 19.44 4.01
N GLN A 87 19.91 18.18 4.44
CA GLN A 87 20.09 17.00 3.61
C GLN A 87 18.95 16.77 2.61
N THR A 88 17.81 17.44 2.80
CA THR A 88 16.64 17.30 1.93
C THR A 88 16.54 18.40 0.87
N HIS A 89 17.50 19.32 0.83
CA HIS A 89 17.52 20.35 -0.20
C HIS A 89 17.83 19.74 -1.57
N PHE A 90 16.90 19.94 -2.49
CA PHE A 90 17.04 19.56 -3.89
C PHE A 90 16.21 20.53 -4.72
N ASP A 91 16.84 21.21 -5.68
CA ASP A 91 16.14 22.16 -6.53
C ASP A 91 15.28 21.42 -7.56
N TYR A 92 14.03 21.86 -7.71
CA TYR A 92 13.10 21.26 -8.66
C TYR A 92 12.12 22.29 -9.24
N THR A 93 11.59 21.97 -10.41
CA THR A 93 10.53 22.75 -11.07
C THR A 93 9.28 21.90 -11.22
N VAL A 94 8.10 22.54 -11.18
CA VAL A 94 6.81 21.87 -11.39
C VAL A 94 6.18 22.38 -12.68
N THR A 95 5.80 21.46 -13.56
CA THR A 95 5.14 21.74 -14.84
C THR A 95 3.81 20.98 -14.93
N SER A 96 3.00 21.34 -15.93
CA SER A 96 1.86 20.48 -16.32
C SER A 96 2.36 19.24 -17.08
N LEU A 97 1.48 18.25 -17.29
CA LEU A 97 1.79 17.04 -18.07
C LEU A 97 2.19 17.36 -19.54
N ALA A 98 1.76 18.51 -20.06
CA ALA A 98 2.11 18.97 -21.40
C ALA A 98 3.45 19.75 -21.43
N GLY A 99 4.18 19.82 -20.32
CA GLY A 99 5.42 20.62 -20.19
C GLY A 99 5.17 22.13 -20.01
N GLY A 100 3.92 22.55 -19.80
CA GLY A 100 3.54 23.94 -19.59
C GLY A 100 3.72 24.41 -18.14
N PRO A 101 3.24 25.62 -17.79
CA PRO A 101 3.39 26.19 -16.45
C PRO A 101 2.70 25.34 -15.37
N LYS A 102 3.18 25.47 -14.12
CA LYS A 102 2.56 24.87 -12.93
C LYS A 102 1.06 25.24 -12.87
N PRO A 103 0.14 24.25 -12.83
CA PRO A 103 -1.28 24.52 -12.65
C PRO A 103 -1.60 25.16 -11.30
N TYR A 104 -2.69 25.92 -11.24
CA TYR A 104 -3.25 26.42 -9.98
C TYR A 104 -3.67 25.25 -9.07
N SER A 105 -3.30 25.32 -7.78
CA SER A 105 -3.70 24.34 -6.77
C SER A 105 -4.85 24.89 -5.92
N PRO A 106 -6.11 24.46 -6.13
CA PRO A 106 -7.22 24.84 -5.27
C PRO A 106 -7.05 24.32 -3.84
N PHE A 107 -6.28 23.24 -3.65
CA PHE A 107 -5.97 22.69 -2.32
C PHE A 107 -5.02 23.59 -1.54
N ASP A 108 -3.98 24.13 -2.17
CA ASP A 108 -3.02 25.02 -1.51
C ASP A 108 -3.75 26.29 -1.03
N ALA A 109 -4.65 26.84 -1.85
CA ALA A 109 -5.47 27.98 -1.48
C ALA A 109 -6.36 27.65 -0.28
N LYS A 110 -7.10 26.53 -0.34
CA LYS A 110 -8.00 26.11 0.75
C LYS A 110 -7.27 25.84 2.07
N PHE A 111 -6.08 25.24 2.03
CA PHE A 111 -5.33 24.96 3.27
C PHE A 111 -4.78 26.21 3.93
N ARG A 112 -4.48 27.27 3.17
CA ARG A 112 -4.06 28.57 3.71
C ARG A 112 -5.16 29.32 4.44
N GLU A 113 -6.43 28.99 4.19
CA GLU A 113 -7.57 29.55 4.92
C GLU A 113 -7.63 29.08 6.38
N THR A 114 -6.94 27.98 6.73
CA THR A 114 -6.94 27.42 8.09
C THR A 114 -5.57 27.61 8.74
N VAL A 115 -5.51 28.50 9.74
CA VAL A 115 -4.36 28.67 10.63
C VAL A 115 -4.61 27.87 11.91
N LEU A 116 -3.70 26.95 12.23
CA LEU A 116 -3.77 26.14 13.44
C LEU A 116 -3.24 26.91 14.64
N ARG A 117 -3.63 26.50 15.85
CA ARG A 117 -3.02 27.02 17.09
C ARG A 117 -1.50 26.89 16.98
N GLY A 118 -0.76 27.96 17.32
CA GLY A 118 0.70 28.03 17.14
C GLY A 118 1.15 28.72 15.85
N GLY A 119 0.24 28.96 14.89
CA GLY A 119 0.49 29.82 13.72
C GLY A 119 0.82 29.09 12.41
N MET A 120 0.85 27.75 12.41
CA MET A 120 1.11 26.97 11.20
C MET A 120 -0.16 26.77 10.36
N PHE A 121 -0.05 26.80 9.03
CA PHE A 121 -1.17 26.45 8.15
C PHE A 121 -1.52 24.96 8.24
N ALA A 122 -2.76 24.64 7.87
CA ALA A 122 -3.22 23.26 7.75
C ALA A 122 -2.50 22.51 6.61
N GLY A 123 -2.40 21.18 6.75
CA GLY A 123 -1.91 20.29 5.71
C GLY A 123 -0.45 20.45 5.26
N GLN A 124 0.38 21.22 5.97
CA GLN A 124 1.77 21.47 5.62
C GLN A 124 2.66 20.27 5.99
N LEU A 125 3.54 19.85 5.07
CA LEU A 125 4.57 18.86 5.35
C LEU A 125 5.56 19.42 6.38
N THR A 126 5.83 18.66 7.44
CA THR A 126 6.77 19.07 8.49
C THR A 126 8.16 18.48 8.27
N ASN A 127 9.15 18.95 9.01
CA ASN A 127 10.50 18.40 9.04
C ASN A 127 10.54 16.90 9.38
N VAL A 128 9.62 16.42 10.23
CA VAL A 128 9.41 14.98 10.48
C VAL A 128 9.01 14.26 9.19
N GLY A 129 8.06 14.83 8.44
CA GLY A 129 7.64 14.28 7.15
C GLY A 129 8.73 14.33 6.09
N MET A 130 9.52 15.39 6.05
CA MET A 130 10.68 15.51 5.15
C MET A 130 11.71 14.39 5.43
N TRP A 131 12.05 14.15 6.71
CA TRP A 131 12.94 13.05 7.09
C TRP A 131 12.41 11.67 6.75
N GLN A 132 11.10 11.44 6.90
CA GLN A 132 10.48 10.18 6.49
C GLN A 132 10.65 9.93 4.99
N MET A 133 10.51 10.98 4.16
CA MET A 133 10.69 10.86 2.71
C MET A 133 12.17 10.71 2.33
N PHE A 134 13.07 11.38 3.05
CA PHE A 134 14.51 11.18 2.88
C PHE A 134 14.92 9.73 3.18
N ALA A 135 14.47 9.19 4.32
CA ALA A 135 14.73 7.79 4.69
C ALA A 135 14.13 6.78 3.70
N LEU A 136 12.96 7.09 3.12
CA LEU A 136 12.41 6.31 2.01
C LEU A 136 13.34 6.35 0.79
N GLY A 137 13.87 7.51 0.42
CA GLY A 137 14.84 7.69 -0.65
C GLY A 137 16.13 6.91 -0.42
N GLU A 138 16.70 6.96 0.78
CA GLU A 138 17.87 6.17 1.19
C GLU A 138 17.64 4.67 1.04
N ARG A 139 16.44 4.18 1.39
CA ARG A 139 16.09 2.76 1.17
C ARG A 139 16.00 2.41 -0.32
N LEU A 140 15.47 3.30 -1.15
CA LEU A 140 15.44 3.09 -2.61
C LEU A 140 16.85 3.08 -3.19
N ARG A 141 17.73 3.97 -2.72
CA ARG A 141 19.16 3.99 -3.07
C ARG A 141 19.83 2.66 -2.71
N LYS A 142 19.65 2.17 -1.49
CA LYS A 142 20.19 0.87 -1.07
C LYS A 142 19.79 -0.26 -2.02
N ASN A 143 18.53 -0.32 -2.40
CA ASN A 143 17.99 -1.42 -3.22
C ASN A 143 18.36 -1.31 -4.72
N TYR A 144 18.40 -0.11 -5.28
CA TYR A 144 18.41 0.10 -6.73
C TYR A 144 19.63 0.88 -7.25
N VAL A 145 20.54 1.29 -6.37
CA VAL A 145 21.84 1.87 -6.72
C VAL A 145 22.98 1.03 -6.16
N GLU A 146 22.88 0.61 -4.89
CA GLU A 146 23.98 -0.05 -4.17
C GLU A 146 23.95 -1.57 -4.31
N ASP A 147 22.82 -2.22 -3.96
CA ASP A 147 22.70 -3.68 -4.02
C ASP A 147 22.56 -4.20 -5.45
N VAL A 148 21.83 -3.45 -6.28
CA VAL A 148 21.68 -3.70 -7.70
C VAL A 148 21.99 -2.38 -8.40
N PRO A 149 23.00 -2.32 -9.30
CA PRO A 149 23.36 -1.11 -10.04
C PRO A 149 22.34 -0.85 -11.17
N PHE A 150 21.07 -0.66 -10.80
CA PHE A 150 19.97 -0.47 -11.74
C PHE A 150 19.83 1.02 -12.14
N LEU A 151 20.03 1.94 -11.19
CA LEU A 151 20.00 3.38 -11.40
C LEU A 151 21.40 4.00 -11.25
N SER A 152 21.62 5.11 -11.93
CA SER A 152 22.80 5.95 -11.75
C SER A 152 22.88 6.48 -10.30
N PRO A 153 24.10 6.65 -9.73
CA PRO A 153 24.26 7.13 -8.36
C PRO A 153 23.89 8.60 -8.16
N THR A 154 23.70 9.34 -9.26
CA THR A 154 23.24 10.73 -9.33
C THR A 154 22.00 10.81 -10.20
N PHE A 155 21.08 11.74 -9.90
CA PHE A 155 19.84 11.91 -10.66
C PHE A 155 20.10 12.09 -12.17
N ASN A 156 19.45 11.25 -12.98
CA ASN A 156 19.47 11.31 -14.44
C ASN A 156 18.02 11.42 -14.97
N PRO A 157 17.65 12.51 -15.66
CA PRO A 157 16.27 12.74 -16.13
C PRO A 157 15.80 11.74 -17.20
N GLN A 158 16.69 10.94 -17.80
CA GLN A 158 16.32 9.87 -18.73
C GLN A 158 16.02 8.54 -18.04
N GLU A 159 16.40 8.37 -16.77
CA GLU A 159 16.16 7.16 -15.98
C GLU A 159 14.92 7.28 -15.07
N VAL A 160 14.50 8.52 -14.76
CA VAL A 160 13.40 8.83 -13.86
C VAL A 160 12.40 9.74 -14.58
N LEU A 161 11.22 9.21 -14.88
CA LEU A 161 10.11 9.87 -15.58
C LEU A 161 8.98 10.28 -14.61
#